data_AF-A0A3A5SW27-F1
#
_entry.id   AF-A0A3A5SW27-F1
#
_cell.length_a   1.000
_cell.length_b   1.000
_cell.length_c   1.000
_cell.angle_alpha   90.00
_cell.angle_beta   90.00
_cell.angle_gamma   90.00
#
_symmetry.space_group_name_H-M   'P 1'
#
loop_
_entity.id
_entity.type
_entity.pdbx_description
1 polymer ?
#
loop_
_entity_poly.entity_id
_entity_poly.type
_entity_poly.pdbx_seq_one_letter_code
_entity_poly.pdbx_strand_id
1 'polypeptide(L)'
;MCTIMSRGGAKSWWGIDLPRHVAYMYKNYQWEDWKEYTYKEIFARKKEKQDNHIYWKRRCEKIVPGCVWVFYNESWIMGGWWIYVRTRKEDISLDFRTHRPDIIRQVRNLFPCAVLPFDELLYSDWCPAFEKRFHVQGKRKRNAIAFCHCRFDAGGNLVEIFK
;
A
#
# COMPACT_ATOMS: atom_id res chain seq x y z
N MET A 1 -30.87 -25.26 2.29
CA MET A 1 -29.70 -26.14 2.51
C MET A 1 -29.32 -26.67 1.14
N CYS A 2 -28.11 -26.39 0.63
CA CYS A 2 -27.73 -26.78 -0.73
C CYS A 2 -27.22 -28.21 -0.74
N THR A 3 -27.79 -29.07 -1.59
CA THR A 3 -27.34 -30.45 -1.77
C THR A 3 -26.41 -30.51 -2.98
N ILE A 4 -25.25 -31.13 -2.81
CA ILE A 4 -24.20 -31.21 -3.84
C ILE A 4 -23.92 -32.67 -4.17
N MET A 5 -23.88 -33.00 -5.46
CA MET A 5 -23.48 -34.28 -6.00
C MET A 5 -22.14 -34.13 -6.73
N SER A 6 -21.09 -34.71 -6.18
CA SER A 6 -19.77 -34.73 -6.82
C SER A 6 -19.77 -35.66 -8.04
N ARG A 7 -18.77 -35.52 -8.92
CA ARG A 7 -18.61 -36.44 -10.08
C ARG A 7 -18.48 -37.90 -9.67
N GLY A 8 -17.71 -38.18 -8.61
CA GLY A 8 -17.60 -39.52 -8.06
C GLY A 8 -18.91 -40.03 -7.47
N GLY A 9 -19.67 -39.13 -6.82
CA GLY A 9 -21.02 -39.42 -6.33
C GLY A 9 -21.99 -39.76 -7.46
N ALA A 10 -22.02 -38.98 -8.53
CA ALA A 10 -22.87 -39.22 -9.70
C ALA A 10 -22.55 -40.58 -10.35
N LYS A 11 -21.26 -40.92 -10.49
CA LYS A 11 -20.83 -42.24 -10.98
C LYS A 11 -21.28 -43.37 -10.06
N SER A 12 -21.16 -43.20 -8.75
CA SER A 12 -21.52 -44.23 -7.76
C SER A 12 -23.02 -44.43 -7.60
N TRP A 13 -23.82 -43.36 -7.63
CA TRP A 13 -25.25 -43.39 -7.32
C TRP A 13 -26.14 -43.53 -8.55
N TRP A 14 -25.71 -42.97 -9.69
CA TRP A 14 -26.50 -42.98 -10.92
C TRP A 14 -25.84 -43.77 -12.04
N GLY A 15 -24.60 -44.22 -11.88
CA GLY A 15 -23.86 -44.89 -12.97
C GLY A 15 -23.50 -43.97 -14.13
N ILE A 16 -23.62 -42.64 -13.96
CA ILE A 16 -23.39 -41.65 -15.02
C ILE A 16 -22.03 -40.99 -14.82
N ASP A 17 -21.22 -40.97 -15.88
CA ASP A 17 -20.00 -40.17 -15.94
C ASP A 17 -20.31 -38.75 -16.45
N LEU A 18 -20.22 -37.76 -15.57
CA LEU A 18 -20.48 -36.36 -15.92
C LEU A 18 -19.48 -35.84 -16.99
N PRO A 19 -19.89 -34.94 -17.91
CA PRO A 19 -18.98 -34.31 -18.87
C PRO A 19 -17.81 -33.59 -18.18
N ARG A 20 -16.59 -33.64 -18.73
CA ARG A 20 -15.37 -33.12 -18.07
C ARG A 20 -15.45 -31.65 -17.62
N HIS A 21 -16.26 -30.83 -18.28
CA HIS A 21 -16.42 -29.41 -17.96
C HIS A 21 -17.35 -29.16 -16.75
N VAL A 22 -18.16 -30.15 -16.36
CA VAL A 22 -19.04 -30.10 -15.18
C VAL A 22 -18.25 -30.52 -13.95
N ALA A 23 -18.21 -29.67 -12.93
CA ALA A 23 -17.47 -29.94 -11.69
C ALA A 23 -18.31 -30.74 -10.68
N TYR A 24 -19.59 -30.39 -10.55
CA TYR A 24 -20.57 -31.08 -9.70
C TYR A 24 -21.98 -30.69 -10.11
N MET A 25 -22.98 -31.43 -9.65
CA MET A 25 -24.38 -31.04 -9.76
C MET A 25 -24.89 -30.57 -8.40
N TYR A 26 -25.86 -29.66 -8.39
CA TYR A 26 -26.43 -29.16 -7.14
C TYR A 26 -27.94 -28.94 -7.24
N LYS A 27 -28.59 -28.93 -6.07
CA LYS A 27 -29.98 -28.53 -5.89
C LYS A 27 -30.06 -27.55 -4.73
N ASN A 28 -30.80 -26.45 -4.92
CA ASN A 28 -31.05 -25.51 -3.84
C ASN A 28 -32.10 -26.05 -2.86
N TYR A 29 -33.06 -26.80 -3.39
CA TYR A 29 -34.13 -27.46 -2.65
C TYR A 29 -34.36 -28.87 -3.19
N GLN A 30 -34.82 -29.79 -2.33
CA GLN A 30 -34.94 -31.21 -2.68
C GLN A 30 -35.89 -31.48 -3.86
N TRP A 31 -36.91 -30.63 -4.03
CA TRP A 31 -37.92 -30.73 -5.08
C TRP A 31 -37.53 -30.07 -6.41
N GLU A 32 -36.38 -29.39 -6.50
CA GLU A 32 -35.88 -28.84 -7.77
C GLU A 32 -35.15 -29.90 -8.59
N ASP A 33 -35.00 -29.68 -9.90
CA ASP A 33 -34.12 -30.49 -10.75
C ASP A 33 -32.64 -30.22 -10.48
N TRP A 34 -31.81 -31.22 -10.80
CA TRP A 34 -30.36 -31.10 -10.64
C TRP A 34 -29.82 -30.10 -11.65
N LYS A 35 -29.10 -29.09 -11.15
CA LYS A 35 -28.44 -28.08 -11.96
C LYS A 35 -26.95 -28.41 -12.06
N GLU A 36 -26.39 -28.21 -13.24
CA GLU A 36 -24.96 -28.38 -13.46
C GLU A 36 -24.19 -27.17 -12.93
N TYR A 37 -23.04 -27.41 -12.30
CA TYR A 37 -22.10 -26.37 -11.96
C TYR A 37 -20.77 -26.66 -12.66
N THR A 38 -20.37 -25.75 -13.53
CA THR A 38 -19.22 -25.94 -14.42
C THR A 38 -17.93 -25.39 -13.81
N TYR A 39 -16.79 -25.92 -14.26
CA TYR A 39 -15.49 -25.35 -13.88
C TYR A 39 -15.36 -23.89 -14.33
N LYS A 40 -15.96 -23.51 -15.47
CA LYS A 40 -15.99 -22.11 -15.94
C LYS A 40 -16.64 -21.18 -14.92
N GLU A 41 -17.78 -21.58 -14.35
CA GLU A 41 -18.47 -20.80 -13.31
C GLU A 41 -17.65 -20.75 -12.01
N ILE A 42 -16.99 -21.85 -11.63
CA ILE A 42 -16.06 -21.86 -10.48
C ILE A 42 -14.95 -20.83 -10.69
N PHE A 43 -14.31 -20.84 -11.86
CA PHE A 43 -13.22 -19.90 -12.16
C PHE A 43 -13.72 -18.47 -12.22
N ALA A 44 -14.87 -18.22 -12.85
CA ALA A 44 -15.49 -16.89 -12.89
C ALA A 44 -15.76 -16.36 -11.46
N ARG A 45 -16.37 -17.18 -10.60
CA ARG A 45 -16.66 -16.80 -9.21
C ARG A 45 -15.41 -16.60 -8.37
N LYS A 46 -14.37 -17.43 -8.58
CA LYS A 46 -13.06 -17.25 -7.93
C LYS A 46 -12.41 -15.94 -8.36
N LYS A 47 -12.45 -15.63 -9.66
CA LYS A 47 -11.93 -14.39 -10.21
C LYS A 47 -12.68 -13.18 -9.66
N GLU A 48 -14.01 -13.20 -9.67
CA GLU A 48 -14.85 -12.14 -9.10
C GLU A 48 -14.55 -11.91 -7.61
N LYS A 49 -14.41 -12.97 -6.81
CA LYS A 49 -13.99 -12.85 -5.40
C LYS A 49 -12.62 -12.20 -5.25
N GLN A 50 -11.66 -12.58 -6.11
CA GLN A 50 -10.33 -11.98 -6.10
C GLN A 50 -10.39 -10.50 -6.49
N ASP A 51 -11.12 -10.17 -7.56
CA ASP A 51 -11.29 -8.80 -8.04
C ASP A 51 -11.96 -7.93 -6.98
N ASN A 52 -13.02 -8.41 -6.34
CA ASN A 52 -13.67 -7.73 -5.22
C ASN A 52 -12.72 -7.53 -4.03
N HIS A 53 -11.94 -8.55 -3.68
CA HIS A 53 -10.97 -8.43 -2.59
C HIS A 53 -9.85 -7.43 -2.91
N ILE A 54 -9.35 -7.42 -4.14
CA ILE A 54 -8.37 -6.43 -4.62
C ILE A 54 -9.00 -5.04 -4.61
N TYR A 55 -10.24 -4.90 -5.06
CA TYR A 55 -11.00 -3.66 -5.06
C TYR A 55 -11.09 -3.06 -3.66
N TRP A 56 -11.54 -3.85 -2.67
CA TRP A 56 -11.61 -3.39 -1.28
C TRP A 56 -10.24 -3.02 -0.72
N LYS A 57 -9.20 -3.81 -1.00
CA LYS A 57 -7.82 -3.49 -0.58
C LYS A 57 -7.25 -2.22 -1.20
N ARG A 58 -7.70 -1.85 -2.41
CA ARG A 58 -7.31 -0.58 -3.05
C ARG A 58 -8.08 0.60 -2.50
N ARG A 59 -9.31 0.38 -2.03
CA ARG A 59 -10.20 1.43 -1.52
C ARG A 59 -9.91 1.83 -0.07
N CYS A 60 -9.33 0.92 0.72
CA CYS A 60 -8.92 1.23 2.08
C CYS A 60 -7.64 2.10 2.10
N GLU A 61 -7.65 3.12 2.96
CA GLU A 61 -6.45 3.87 3.32
C GLU A 61 -5.39 2.93 3.87
N LYS A 62 -4.12 3.18 3.50
CA LYS A 62 -3.00 2.36 3.93
C LYS A 62 -2.13 3.15 4.89
N ILE A 63 -1.93 2.60 6.08
CA ILE A 63 -0.95 3.10 7.04
C ILE A 63 0.28 2.20 6.94
N VAL A 64 1.42 2.79 6.62
CA VAL A 64 2.67 2.07 6.40
C VAL A 64 3.78 2.70 7.25
N PRO A 65 4.62 1.90 7.93
CA PRO A 65 5.80 2.45 8.59
C PRO A 65 6.79 3.00 7.55
N GLY A 66 7.37 4.15 7.85
CA GLY A 66 8.32 4.84 7.01
C GLY A 66 9.34 5.64 7.83
N CYS A 67 10.10 6.47 7.14
CA CYS A 67 10.98 7.43 7.77
C CYS A 67 11.11 8.69 6.94
N VAL A 68 11.32 9.81 7.63
CA VAL A 68 11.79 11.04 7.03
C VAL A 68 13.31 10.95 6.93
N TRP A 69 13.82 11.12 5.72
CA TRP A 69 15.23 11.07 5.40
C TRP A 69 15.69 12.43 4.89
N VAL A 70 16.59 13.06 5.63
CA VAL A 70 17.18 14.36 5.29
C VAL A 70 18.66 14.19 5.07
N PHE A 71 19.18 14.67 3.95
CA PHE A 71 20.61 14.63 3.68
C PHE A 71 21.07 15.83 2.85
N TYR A 72 22.35 16.15 2.95
CA TYR A 72 22.96 17.16 2.09
C TYR A 72 23.61 16.48 0.88
N ASN A 73 23.31 16.97 -0.33
CA ASN A 73 23.98 16.56 -1.55
C ASN A 73 25.13 17.53 -1.85
N GLU A 74 26.34 17.00 -1.97
CA GLU A 74 27.56 17.78 -2.23
C GLU A 74 27.83 18.02 -3.73
N SER A 75 26.94 17.56 -4.61
CA SER A 75 27.07 17.73 -6.07
C SER A 75 27.02 19.20 -6.48
N TRP A 76 27.82 19.60 -7.47
CA TRP A 76 27.90 21.00 -7.92
C TRP A 76 26.64 21.51 -8.66
N ILE A 77 25.93 20.66 -9.42
CA ILE A 77 24.69 21.03 -10.13
C ILE A 77 23.44 20.85 -9.26
N MET A 78 23.42 19.78 -8.45
CA MET A 78 22.25 19.34 -7.68
C MET A 78 22.54 19.42 -6.18
N GLY A 79 23.35 20.41 -5.80
CA GLY A 79 23.78 20.64 -4.44
C GLY A 79 22.65 21.21 -3.60
N GLY A 80 22.61 20.85 -2.32
CA GLY A 80 21.60 21.35 -1.39
C GLY A 80 21.11 20.31 -0.40
N TRP A 81 20.13 20.70 0.40
CA TRP A 81 19.45 19.81 1.34
C TRP A 81 18.28 19.12 0.68
N TRP A 82 18.22 17.81 0.78
CA TRP A 82 17.17 16.99 0.21
C TRP A 82 16.36 16.34 1.32
N ILE A 83 15.04 16.35 1.15
CA ILE A 83 14.09 15.74 2.07
C ILE A 83 13.29 14.67 1.32
N TYR A 84 13.28 13.47 1.89
CA TYR A 84 12.52 12.33 1.39
C TYR A 84 11.66 11.73 2.49
N VAL A 85 10.52 11.18 2.10
CA VAL A 85 9.72 10.28 2.91
C VAL A 85 9.88 8.90 2.32
N ARG A 86 10.57 8.02 3.03
CA ARG A 86 10.85 6.66 2.58
C ARG A 86 9.92 5.67 3.25
N THR A 87 9.31 4.82 2.45
CA THR A 87 8.63 3.61 2.91
C THR A 87 9.41 2.39 2.44
N ARG A 88 9.00 1.19 2.84
CA ARG A 88 9.64 -0.05 2.35
C ARG A 88 9.60 -0.20 0.81
N LYS A 89 8.63 0.42 0.15
CA LYS A 89 8.37 0.22 -1.29
C LYS A 89 8.71 1.44 -2.15
N GLU A 90 8.59 2.64 -1.59
CA GLU A 90 8.61 3.88 -2.36
C GLU A 90 9.35 4.99 -1.58
N ASP A 91 10.14 5.76 -2.32
CA ASP A 91 10.82 6.96 -1.86
C ASP A 91 10.13 8.19 -2.47
N ILE A 92 9.51 9.02 -1.62
CA ILE A 92 8.79 10.21 -2.05
C ILE A 92 9.68 11.42 -1.81
N SER A 93 10.14 12.07 -2.88
CA SER A 93 10.89 13.33 -2.78
C SER A 93 9.94 14.45 -2.41
N LEU A 94 10.28 15.20 -1.35
CA LEU A 94 9.58 16.44 -1.00
C LEU A 94 10.20 17.67 -1.66
N ASP A 95 11.35 17.52 -2.32
CA ASP A 95 12.13 18.64 -2.85
C ASP A 95 11.97 18.88 -4.37
N PHE A 96 11.98 20.15 -4.76
CA PHE A 96 11.97 20.74 -6.11
C PHE A 96 10.85 20.43 -7.12
N ARG A 97 10.15 19.30 -7.08
CA ARG A 97 9.16 18.94 -8.15
C ARG A 97 7.75 18.68 -7.67
N THR A 98 7.59 18.21 -6.44
CA THR A 98 6.30 17.70 -5.95
C THR A 98 5.50 18.73 -5.15
N HIS A 99 6.10 19.88 -4.78
CA HIS A 99 5.49 21.02 -4.06
C HIS A 99 4.28 20.61 -3.18
N ARG A 100 4.54 19.78 -2.16
CA ARG A 100 3.57 19.35 -1.13
C ARG A 100 3.84 20.11 0.19
N PRO A 101 3.53 21.43 0.26
CA PRO A 101 3.78 22.24 1.45
C PRO A 101 3.01 21.72 2.67
N ASP A 102 1.88 21.05 2.44
CA ASP A 102 1.07 20.37 3.44
C ASP A 102 1.87 19.29 4.18
N ILE A 103 2.55 18.41 3.44
CA ILE A 103 3.35 17.32 4.02
C ILE A 103 4.60 17.86 4.69
N ILE A 104 5.26 18.86 4.09
CA ILE A 104 6.44 19.52 4.68
C ILE A 104 6.07 20.12 6.04
N ARG A 105 4.93 20.81 6.14
CA ARG A 105 4.44 21.37 7.41
C ARG A 105 4.18 20.28 8.45
N GLN A 106 3.61 19.14 8.04
CA GLN A 106 3.42 18.01 8.95
C GLN A 106 4.76 17.44 9.47
N VAL A 107 5.75 17.26 8.59
CA VAL A 107 7.10 16.80 8.98
C VAL A 107 7.74 17.74 10.00
N ARG A 108 7.67 19.05 9.77
CA ARG A 108 8.21 20.06 10.71
C ARG A 108 7.54 19.98 12.07
N ASN A 109 6.21 19.87 12.08
CA ASN A 109 5.42 19.79 13.32
C ASN A 109 5.70 18.48 14.07
N LEU A 110 5.91 17.37 13.34
CA LEU A 110 6.22 16.08 13.93
C LEU A 110 7.63 16.04 14.55
N PHE A 111 8.57 16.77 13.95
CA PHE A 111 9.96 16.84 14.37
C PHE A 111 10.41 18.29 14.62
N PRO A 112 9.98 18.88 15.75
CA PRO A 112 10.36 20.25 16.09
C PRO A 112 11.86 20.30 16.41
N CYS A 113 12.60 21.11 15.67
CA CYS A 113 14.05 21.28 15.84
C CYS A 113 14.42 22.67 16.41
N ALA A 114 13.50 23.28 17.17
CA ALA A 114 13.65 24.62 17.76
C ALA A 114 13.90 25.76 16.74
N VAL A 115 13.44 25.57 15.49
CA VAL A 115 13.47 26.58 14.42
C VAL A 115 12.05 27.10 14.18
N LEU A 116 11.88 28.42 14.11
CA LEU A 116 10.57 29.06 13.91
C LEU A 116 9.96 28.74 12.53
N PRO A 117 8.62 28.68 12.42
CA PRO A 117 7.91 28.22 11.24
C PRO A 117 7.80 29.30 10.14
N PHE A 118 8.93 29.79 9.62
CA PHE A 118 8.94 30.52 8.35
C PHE A 118 9.31 29.57 7.20
N ASP A 119 8.65 29.72 6.05
CA ASP A 119 8.77 28.80 4.90
C ASP A 119 10.12 28.92 4.18
N GLU A 120 10.75 30.10 4.22
CA GLU A 120 12.06 30.33 3.61
C GLU A 120 13.22 29.68 4.38
N LEU A 121 13.00 29.31 5.65
CA LEU A 121 14.05 28.79 6.55
C LEU A 121 14.10 27.25 6.61
N LEU A 122 13.28 26.54 5.84
CA LEU A 122 13.22 25.07 5.89
C LEU A 122 14.58 24.44 5.56
N TYR A 123 15.17 24.84 4.43
CA TYR A 123 16.42 24.27 3.95
C TYR A 123 17.65 24.88 4.62
N SER A 124 17.60 26.15 5.02
CA SER A 124 18.74 26.85 5.64
C SER A 124 18.92 26.50 7.11
N ASP A 125 17.82 26.32 7.86
CA ASP A 125 17.88 26.26 9.32
C ASP A 125 17.35 24.93 9.85
N TRP A 126 16.18 24.49 9.36
CA TRP A 126 15.55 23.28 9.86
C TRP A 126 16.32 22.02 9.43
N CYS A 127 16.73 21.90 8.17
CA CYS A 127 17.48 20.74 7.68
C CYS A 127 18.80 20.51 8.45
N PRO A 128 19.66 21.52 8.68
CA PRO A 128 20.83 21.35 9.54
C PRO A 128 20.49 21.01 11.00
N ALA A 129 19.44 21.61 11.57
CA ALA A 129 19.04 21.34 12.95
C ALA A 129 18.48 19.91 13.12
N PHE A 130 17.71 19.45 12.15
CA PHE A 130 17.23 18.07 12.06
C PHE A 130 18.39 17.09 11.90
N GLU A 131 19.36 17.44 11.05
CA GLU A 131 20.56 16.63 10.83
C GLU A 131 21.35 16.44 12.13
N LYS A 132 21.57 17.51 12.89
CA LYS A 132 22.25 17.42 14.20
C LYS A 132 21.52 16.53 15.21
N ARG A 133 20.19 16.54 15.20
CA ARG A 133 19.36 15.84 16.20
C ARG A 133 19.17 14.36 15.87
N PHE A 134 19.00 14.03 14.59
CA PHE A 134 18.68 12.68 14.11
C PHE A 134 19.79 12.11 13.23
N HIS A 135 21.02 12.56 13.45
CA HIS A 135 22.19 12.17 12.66
C HIS A 135 22.32 10.64 12.60
N VAL A 136 22.58 10.12 11.41
CA VAL A 136 22.88 8.70 11.18
C VAL A 136 24.18 8.58 10.42
N GLN A 137 25.14 7.86 11.02
CA GLN A 137 26.40 7.53 10.38
C GLN A 137 26.15 6.69 9.13
N GLY A 138 26.78 7.07 8.02
CA GLY A 138 26.63 6.37 6.75
C GLY A 138 27.61 6.89 5.70
N LYS A 139 27.37 6.53 4.44
CA LYS A 139 28.21 6.95 3.31
C LYS A 139 28.20 8.48 3.08
N ARG A 140 27.15 9.17 3.52
CA ARG A 140 27.00 10.63 3.41
C ARG A 140 27.39 11.29 4.72
N LYS A 141 28.17 12.37 4.64
CA LYS A 141 28.67 13.10 5.81
C LYS A 141 27.56 13.79 6.61
N ARG A 142 26.55 14.35 5.92
CA ARG A 142 25.39 15.02 6.53
C ARG A 142 24.13 14.25 6.20
N ASN A 143 23.66 13.47 7.15
CA ASN A 143 22.62 12.46 6.94
C ASN A 143 21.82 12.26 8.23
N ALA A 144 20.50 12.29 8.13
CA ALA A 144 19.62 12.06 9.27
C ALA A 144 18.34 11.32 8.88
N ILE A 145 17.89 10.46 9.79
CA ILE A 145 16.70 9.61 9.60
C ILE A 145 15.87 9.66 10.87
N ALA A 146 14.57 9.93 10.70
CA ALA A 146 13.60 9.81 11.79
C ALA A 146 12.42 8.92 11.36
N PHE A 147 12.04 7.96 12.19
CA PHE A 147 10.95 7.02 11.91
C PHE A 147 9.58 7.67 12.12
N CYS A 148 8.64 7.35 11.23
CA CYS A 148 7.27 7.84 11.25
C CYS A 148 6.32 6.82 10.59
N HIS A 149 5.03 7.05 10.69
CA HIS A 149 3.98 6.35 9.95
C HIS A 149 3.45 7.26 8.84
N CYS A 150 3.20 6.67 7.67
CA CYS A 150 2.70 7.36 6.49
C CYS A 150 1.31 6.83 6.15
N ARG A 151 0.34 7.72 5.95
CA ARG A 151 -1.00 7.39 5.47
C ARG A 151 -1.11 7.69 3.99
N PHE A 152 -1.56 6.70 3.23
CA PHE A 152 -1.82 6.79 1.80
C PHE A 152 -3.31 6.70 1.50
N ASP A 153 -3.76 7.50 0.54
CA ASP A 153 -5.12 7.40 0.00
C ASP A 153 -5.29 6.14 -0.88
N ALA A 154 -6.52 5.92 -1.34
CA ALA A 154 -6.85 4.85 -2.28
C ALA A 154 -6.13 4.98 -3.65
N GLY A 155 -5.70 6.18 -4.02
CA GLY A 155 -4.92 6.50 -5.22
C GLY A 155 -3.42 6.25 -5.07
N GLY A 156 -2.93 5.92 -3.87
CA GLY A 156 -1.50 5.77 -3.58
C GLY A 156 -0.78 7.08 -3.31
N ASN A 157 -1.49 8.20 -3.14
CA ASN A 157 -0.89 9.47 -2.77
C ASN A 157 -0.67 9.53 -1.26
N LEU A 158 0.47 10.08 -0.85
CA LEU A 158 0.72 10.39 0.56
C LEU A 158 -0.21 11.51 1.03
N VAL A 159 -0.98 11.26 2.08
CA VAL A 159 -1.95 12.20 2.67
C VAL A 159 -1.45 12.76 3.98
N GLU A 160 -0.88 11.91 4.82
CA GLU A 160 -0.51 12.29 6.19
C GLU A 160 0.75 11.57 6.68
N ILE A 161 1.53 12.26 7.52
CA ILE A 161 2.65 11.70 8.27
C ILE A 161 2.42 11.94 9.75
N PHE A 162 2.49 10.87 10.54
CA PHE A 162 2.32 10.90 11.99
C PHE A 162 3.33 9.98 12.67
N LYS A 163 3.44 10.02 14.00
CA LYS A 163 4.38 9.20 14.77
C LYS A 163 3.68 8.01 15.38
#